data_AF-A0AB34JIG3-F1
#
_entry.id   AF-A0AB34JIG3-F1
#
_cell.length_a   1.000
_cell.length_b   1.000
_cell.length_c   1.000
_cell.angle_alpha   90.00
_cell.angle_beta   90.00
_cell.angle_gamma   90.00
#
_symmetry.space_group_name_H-M   'P 1'
#
loop_
_entity.id
_entity.type
_entity.pdbx_description
1 polymer ?
#
loop_
_entity_poly.entity_id
_entity_poly.type
_entity_poly.pdbx_seq_one_letter_code
_entity_poly.pdbx_strand_id
1 'polypeptide(L)'
;MHTTVDRLLAAYLLLHGALALIVDGQAIFPDVAPHVYEWYERAGLTQIVRQWVEQEGDVVFGARPLWFKATIAGELLFQVPLCFCLGYGWIRERQWVRTPGLVYAVHVLTTMIPIMTELCSHPRPTLTCKLVYAVWVILPAIMLLRCVQTPPMFHARPRTLWKIALLNDVQAWETCGLLLGSSLDLGDGFVHASDSRMIREVADMFFSGKEALLLEIDASKLPKGTRWIKSEDMADAEMAQQVRTRADADFVCVLPDGCLHLHLRAPLPMRAVTITTLGLQDGKHIFPSGCH
;
A
#
# COMPACT_ATOMS: atom_id res chain seq x y z
N MET A 1 6.59 1.73 -2.30
CA MET A 1 7.31 2.34 -1.16
C MET A 1 6.44 3.46 -0.65
N HIS A 2 5.95 3.35 0.58
CA HIS A 2 5.21 4.43 1.23
C HIS A 2 6.07 5.69 1.34
N THR A 3 5.58 6.81 0.84
CA THR A 3 6.22 8.10 1.15
C THR A 3 6.13 8.35 2.65
N THR A 4 6.99 9.21 3.20
CA THR A 4 6.89 9.63 4.60
C THR A 4 5.51 10.24 4.89
N VAL A 5 4.95 10.95 3.92
CA VAL A 5 3.59 11.52 3.98
C VAL A 5 2.52 10.44 4.08
N ASP A 6 2.62 9.36 3.28
CA ASP A 6 1.63 8.27 3.31
C ASP A 6 1.60 7.54 4.65
N ARG A 7 2.78 7.33 5.28
CA ARG A 7 2.87 6.75 6.63
C ARG A 7 2.26 7.67 7.69
N LEU A 8 2.54 8.97 7.59
CA LEU A 8 1.98 9.98 8.50
C LEU A 8 0.44 10.01 8.40
N LEU A 9 -0.11 10.05 7.19
CA LEU A 9 -1.55 10.07 6.95
C LEU A 9 -2.24 8.79 7.44
N ALA A 10 -1.62 7.62 7.22
CA ALA A 10 -2.14 6.35 7.73
C ALA A 10 -2.20 6.33 9.27
N ALA A 11 -1.11 6.76 9.93
CA ALA A 11 -1.05 6.83 11.39
C ALA A 11 -2.07 7.84 11.94
N TYR A 12 -2.18 9.00 11.29
CA TYR A 12 -3.16 10.03 11.60
C TYR A 12 -4.61 9.53 11.54
N LEU A 13 -4.99 8.81 10.48
CA LEU A 13 -6.36 8.27 10.33
C LEU A 13 -6.69 7.28 11.45
N LEU A 14 -5.77 6.36 11.77
CA LEU A 14 -5.97 5.40 12.85
C LEU A 14 -6.04 6.08 14.22
N LEU A 15 -5.16 7.06 14.44
CA LEU A 15 -5.15 7.85 15.68
C LEU A 15 -6.46 8.64 15.81
N HIS A 16 -6.97 9.23 14.73
CA HIS A 16 -8.23 9.95 14.73
C HIS A 16 -9.39 9.06 15.14
N GLY A 17 -9.54 7.88 14.50
CA GLY A 17 -10.60 6.95 14.85
C GLY A 17 -10.54 6.50 16.31
N ALA A 18 -9.33 6.29 16.85
CA ALA A 18 -9.13 5.94 18.26
C ALA A 18 -9.44 7.11 19.21
N LEU A 19 -8.96 8.32 18.91
CA LEU A 19 -9.22 9.51 19.72
C LEU A 19 -10.70 9.89 19.69
N ALA A 20 -11.38 9.79 18.55
CA ALA A 20 -12.81 10.08 18.47
C ALA A 20 -13.63 9.16 19.39
N LEU A 21 -13.28 7.88 19.49
CA LEU A 21 -13.92 6.96 20.41
C LEU A 21 -13.61 7.31 21.88
N ILE A 22 -12.34 7.54 22.21
CA ILE A 22 -11.87 7.69 23.60
C ILE A 22 -12.14 9.10 24.16
N VAL A 23 -12.01 10.14 23.33
CA VAL A 23 -12.08 11.55 23.71
C VAL A 23 -13.41 12.12 23.25
N ASP A 24 -13.66 12.19 21.95
CA ASP A 24 -14.76 12.99 21.41
C ASP A 24 -16.12 12.42 21.80
N GLY A 25 -16.27 11.09 21.85
CA GLY A 25 -17.49 10.44 22.30
C GLY A 25 -17.95 10.87 23.70
N GLN A 26 -17.03 11.30 24.57
CA GLN A 26 -17.36 11.83 25.89
C GLN A 26 -18.20 13.13 25.83
N ALA A 27 -18.23 13.83 24.69
CA ALA A 27 -19.09 14.99 24.49
C ALA A 27 -20.59 14.61 24.42
N ILE A 28 -20.92 13.37 24.04
CA ILE A 28 -22.31 12.92 23.86
C ILE A 28 -22.71 11.75 24.76
N PHE A 29 -21.77 10.89 25.19
CA PHE A 29 -22.10 9.72 26.01
C PHE A 29 -22.89 10.01 27.29
N PRO A 30 -22.69 11.13 28.02
CA PRO A 30 -23.54 11.47 29.15
C PRO A 30 -25.04 11.55 28.78
N ASP A 31 -25.35 11.97 27.56
CA ASP A 31 -26.73 12.16 27.09
C ASP A 31 -27.29 10.90 26.42
N VAL A 32 -26.48 10.20 25.61
CA VAL A 32 -26.97 9.11 24.72
C VAL A 32 -26.58 7.70 25.16
N ALA A 33 -25.53 7.56 25.97
CA ALA A 33 -25.04 6.27 26.44
C ALA A 33 -24.44 6.37 27.86
N PRO A 34 -25.25 6.67 28.90
CA PRO A 34 -24.75 6.96 30.24
C PRO A 34 -23.90 5.81 30.83
N HIS A 35 -24.29 4.56 30.58
CA HIS A 35 -23.54 3.38 31.03
C HIS A 35 -22.13 3.29 30.41
N VAL A 36 -21.96 3.76 29.17
CA VAL A 36 -20.65 3.86 28.53
C VAL A 36 -19.85 4.96 29.20
N TYR A 37 -20.46 6.13 29.47
CA TYR A 37 -19.80 7.21 30.18
C TYR A 37 -19.33 6.80 31.59
N GLU A 38 -20.17 6.10 32.36
CA GLU A 38 -19.80 5.55 33.67
C GLU A 38 -18.62 4.56 33.60
N TRP A 39 -18.53 3.77 32.52
CA TRP A 39 -17.36 2.93 32.27
C TRP A 39 -16.11 3.77 32.01
N TYR A 40 -16.21 4.84 31.22
CA TYR A 40 -15.10 5.78 30.98
C TYR A 40 -14.63 6.43 32.28
N GLU A 41 -15.55 6.80 33.17
CA GLU A 41 -15.22 7.35 34.49
C GLU A 41 -14.47 6.34 35.35
N ARG A 42 -14.95 5.09 35.44
CA ARG A 42 -14.27 4.03 36.19
C ARG A 42 -12.90 3.68 35.62
N ALA A 43 -12.73 3.76 34.30
CA ALA A 43 -11.46 3.52 33.63
C ALA A 43 -10.49 4.73 33.71
N GLY A 44 -10.92 5.87 34.26
CA GLY A 44 -10.12 7.09 34.36
C GLY A 44 -9.98 7.88 33.05
N LEU A 45 -10.68 7.48 31.98
CA LEU A 45 -10.58 8.13 30.67
C LEU A 45 -11.18 9.55 30.65
N THR A 46 -12.13 9.83 31.53
CA THR A 46 -12.74 11.17 31.63
C THR A 46 -11.82 12.20 32.27
N GLN A 47 -10.80 11.77 33.03
CA GLN A 47 -9.85 12.68 33.65
C GLN A 47 -9.00 13.43 32.61
N ILE A 48 -8.62 12.74 31.53
CA ILE A 48 -7.81 13.34 30.44
C ILE A 48 -8.56 14.52 29.82
N VAL A 49 -9.86 14.37 29.56
CA VAL A 49 -10.70 15.41 28.95
C VAL A 49 -10.99 16.54 29.94
N ARG A 50 -11.28 16.21 31.20
CA ARG A 50 -11.50 17.23 32.25
C ARG A 50 -10.25 18.09 32.46
N GLN A 51 -9.08 17.45 32.58
CA GLN A 51 -7.80 18.15 32.72
C GLN A 51 -7.51 19.03 31.50
N TRP A 52 -7.76 18.55 30.28
CA TRP A 52 -7.58 19.33 29.07
C TRP A 52 -8.46 20.60 29.07
N VAL A 53 -9.76 20.47 29.37
CA VAL A 53 -10.69 21.62 29.43
C VAL A 53 -10.27 22.62 30.52
N GLU A 54 -9.83 22.13 31.67
CA GLU A 54 -9.39 22.96 32.79
C GLU A 54 -8.08 23.72 32.49
N GLN A 55 -7.07 23.02 31.98
CA GLN A 55 -5.71 23.56 31.77
C GLN A 55 -5.62 24.39 30.50
N GLU A 56 -6.19 23.89 29.40
CA GLU A 56 -6.04 24.49 28.07
C GLU A 56 -7.23 25.38 27.69
N GLY A 57 -8.28 25.39 28.51
CA GLY A 57 -9.38 26.32 28.37
C GLY A 57 -10.27 26.03 27.17
N ASP A 58 -10.38 24.77 26.75
CA ASP A 58 -11.19 24.34 25.61
C ASP A 58 -12.68 24.64 25.84
N VAL A 59 -13.12 25.77 25.29
CA VAL A 59 -14.49 26.29 25.47
C VAL A 59 -15.52 25.47 24.71
N VAL A 60 -15.15 24.87 23.59
CA VAL A 60 -16.06 24.08 22.76
C VAL A 60 -16.39 22.78 23.48
N PHE A 61 -15.36 22.04 23.90
CA PHE A 61 -15.55 20.79 24.62
C PHE A 61 -16.11 20.99 26.03
N GLY A 62 -15.77 22.11 26.67
CA GLY A 62 -16.31 22.47 27.98
C GLY A 62 -17.81 22.79 27.95
N ALA A 63 -18.27 23.55 26.95
CA ALA A 63 -19.68 23.97 26.85
C ALA A 63 -20.58 22.93 26.17
N ARG A 64 -20.02 22.10 25.28
CA ARG A 64 -20.74 21.05 24.51
C ARG A 64 -22.03 21.55 23.85
N PRO A 65 -21.97 22.63 23.04
CA PRO A 65 -23.15 23.15 22.38
C PRO A 65 -23.79 22.09 21.46
N LEU A 66 -25.08 22.23 21.18
CA LEU A 66 -25.84 21.23 20.42
C LEU A 66 -25.23 20.94 19.03
N TRP A 67 -24.73 21.97 18.35
CA TRP A 67 -24.08 21.81 17.05
C TRP A 67 -22.82 20.94 17.15
N PHE A 68 -22.03 21.09 18.23
CA PHE A 68 -20.82 20.31 18.44
C PHE A 68 -21.17 18.85 18.73
N LYS A 69 -22.15 18.61 19.62
CA LYS A 69 -22.66 17.27 19.88
C LYS A 69 -23.20 16.58 18.63
N ALA A 70 -23.89 17.31 17.76
CA ALA A 70 -24.37 16.79 16.48
C ALA A 70 -23.21 16.44 15.53
N THR A 71 -22.17 17.28 15.45
CA THR A 71 -20.95 17.00 14.69
C THR A 71 -20.26 15.72 15.18
N ILE A 72 -20.05 15.59 16.49
CA ILE A 72 -19.44 14.40 17.10
C ILE A 72 -20.30 13.15 16.86
N ALA A 73 -21.63 13.25 16.96
CA ALA A 73 -22.51 12.12 16.64
C ALA A 73 -22.35 11.64 15.19
N GLY A 74 -22.26 12.58 14.24
CA GLY A 74 -21.97 12.28 12.83
C GLY A 74 -20.58 11.65 12.65
N GLU A 75 -19.58 12.16 13.37
CA GLU A 75 -18.24 11.61 13.37
C GLU A 75 -18.20 10.16 13.86
N LEU A 76 -18.80 9.85 15.01
CA LEU A 76 -18.82 8.48 15.53
C LEU A 76 -19.54 7.51 14.59
N LEU A 77 -20.63 7.95 13.95
CA LEU A 77 -21.44 7.11 13.09
C LEU A 77 -20.79 6.85 11.73
N PHE A 78 -20.21 7.89 11.10
CA PHE A 78 -19.74 7.82 9.72
C PHE A 78 -18.22 7.94 9.59
N GLN A 79 -17.61 8.88 10.31
CA GLN A 79 -16.18 9.19 10.16
C GLN A 79 -15.29 8.15 10.82
N VAL A 80 -15.62 7.67 12.02
CA VAL A 80 -14.80 6.69 12.75
C VAL A 80 -14.64 5.36 11.99
N PRO A 81 -15.71 4.72 11.48
CA PRO A 81 -15.55 3.52 10.64
C PRO A 81 -14.69 3.81 9.40
N LEU A 82 -14.91 4.98 8.78
CA LEU A 82 -14.18 5.41 7.59
C LEU A 82 -12.68 5.62 7.88
N CYS A 83 -12.31 6.18 9.03
CA CYS A 83 -10.93 6.35 9.49
C CYS A 83 -10.17 5.01 9.49
N PHE A 84 -10.77 3.96 10.06
CA PHE A 84 -10.14 2.63 10.10
C PHE A 84 -10.06 1.98 8.72
N CYS A 85 -11.11 2.09 7.91
CA CYS A 85 -11.11 1.61 6.53
C CYS A 85 -10.01 2.31 5.70
N LEU A 86 -9.96 3.65 5.76
CA LEU A 86 -8.96 4.45 5.06
C LEU A 86 -7.54 4.16 5.56
N GLY A 87 -7.34 4.06 6.88
CA GLY A 87 -6.04 3.71 7.46
C GLY A 87 -5.54 2.35 6.96
N TYR A 88 -6.40 1.33 6.98
CA TYR A 88 -6.09 0.02 6.39
C TYR A 88 -5.78 0.11 4.90
N GLY A 89 -6.63 0.82 4.14
CA GLY A 89 -6.48 0.99 2.70
C GLY A 89 -5.16 1.69 2.35
N TRP A 90 -4.75 2.69 3.12
CA TRP A 90 -3.49 3.40 2.95
C TRP A 90 -2.34 2.45 3.20
N ILE A 91 -2.30 1.76 4.35
CA ILE A 91 -1.27 0.77 4.71
C ILE A 91 -1.09 -0.28 3.62
N ARG A 92 -2.19 -0.73 3.02
CA ARG A 92 -2.24 -1.74 1.95
C ARG A 92 -2.11 -1.16 0.54
N GLU A 93 -1.77 0.12 0.40
CA GLU A 93 -1.54 0.81 -0.88
C GLU A 93 -2.72 0.64 -1.87
N ARG A 94 -3.96 0.64 -1.37
CA ARG A 94 -5.17 0.39 -2.19
C ARG A 94 -5.62 1.65 -2.92
N GLN A 95 -5.91 1.55 -4.22
CA GLN A 95 -6.33 2.70 -5.04
C GLN A 95 -7.69 3.28 -4.64
N TRP A 96 -8.59 2.44 -4.11
CA TRP A 96 -9.95 2.86 -3.75
C TRP A 96 -9.97 3.93 -2.64
N VAL A 97 -8.88 4.14 -1.89
CA VAL A 97 -8.86 5.14 -0.80
C VAL A 97 -9.00 6.57 -1.28
N ARG A 98 -8.77 6.85 -2.57
CA ARG A 98 -8.75 8.20 -3.12
C ARG A 98 -10.06 8.95 -2.87
N THR A 99 -11.16 8.43 -3.39
CA THR A 99 -12.48 9.05 -3.30
C THR A 99 -12.97 9.19 -1.86
N PRO A 100 -13.02 8.12 -1.04
CA PRO A 100 -13.40 8.25 0.37
C PRO A 100 -12.44 9.15 1.17
N GLY A 101 -11.15 9.19 0.82
CA GLY A 101 -10.18 10.12 1.40
C GLY A 101 -10.52 11.58 1.09
N LEU A 102 -10.91 11.91 -0.15
CA LEU A 102 -11.39 13.26 -0.49
C LEU A 102 -12.61 13.64 0.34
N VAL A 103 -13.60 12.75 0.43
CA VAL A 103 -14.84 12.99 1.19
C VAL A 103 -14.52 13.24 2.66
N TYR A 104 -13.72 12.36 3.27
CA TYR A 104 -13.26 12.54 4.64
C TYR A 104 -12.55 13.89 4.83
N ALA A 105 -11.60 14.23 3.95
CA ALA A 105 -10.76 15.40 4.14
C ALA A 105 -11.60 16.69 4.08
N VAL A 106 -12.50 16.78 3.09
CA VAL A 106 -13.42 17.91 2.96
C VAL A 106 -14.36 17.99 4.16
N HIS A 107 -14.88 16.86 4.64
CA HIS A 107 -15.76 16.84 5.80
C HIS A 107 -15.06 17.35 7.07
N VAL A 108 -13.88 16.82 7.41
CA VAL A 108 -13.12 17.28 8.59
C VAL A 108 -12.76 18.75 8.49
N LEU A 109 -12.30 19.22 7.32
CA LEU A 109 -12.01 20.64 7.12
C LEU A 109 -13.25 21.51 7.35
N THR A 110 -14.42 21.05 6.91
CA THR A 110 -15.69 21.78 7.07
C THR A 110 -16.12 21.85 8.53
N THR A 111 -16.02 20.74 9.27
CA THR A 111 -16.40 20.70 10.69
C THR A 111 -15.42 21.46 11.58
N MET A 112 -14.15 21.56 11.18
CA MET A 112 -13.15 22.37 11.91
C MET A 112 -13.36 23.87 11.78
N ILE A 113 -14.09 24.38 10.78
CA ILE A 113 -14.35 25.82 10.63
C ILE A 113 -15.05 26.41 11.88
N PRO A 114 -16.23 25.94 12.31
CA PRO A 114 -16.88 26.47 13.51
C PRO A 114 -16.06 26.23 14.78
N ILE A 115 -15.42 25.07 14.92
CA ILE A 115 -14.58 24.73 16.09
C ILE A 115 -13.42 25.73 16.22
N MET A 116 -12.63 25.89 15.15
CA MET A 116 -11.49 26.82 15.15
C MET A 116 -11.94 28.27 15.31
N THR A 117 -13.11 28.64 14.78
CA THR A 117 -13.66 29.99 14.95
C THR A 117 -13.96 30.28 16.41
N GLU A 118 -14.63 29.36 17.12
CA GLU A 118 -14.91 29.53 18.56
C GLU A 118 -13.61 29.54 19.38
N LEU A 119 -12.68 28.61 19.13
CA LEU A 119 -11.42 28.54 19.86
C LEU A 119 -10.56 29.79 19.68
N CYS A 120 -10.49 30.33 18.45
CA CYS A 120 -9.66 31.50 18.15
C CYS A 120 -10.32 32.82 18.57
N SER A 121 -11.64 32.89 18.62
CA SER A 121 -12.37 34.11 18.98
C SER A 121 -12.52 34.29 20.50
N HIS A 122 -12.37 33.23 21.28
CA HIS A 122 -12.46 33.29 22.74
C HIS A 122 -11.07 33.54 23.38
N PRO A 123 -10.97 34.36 24.45
CA PRO A 123 -9.69 34.64 25.13
C PRO A 123 -9.20 33.48 26.02
N ARG A 124 -10.07 32.51 26.33
CA ARG A 124 -9.79 31.43 27.29
C ARG A 124 -8.91 30.29 26.73
N PRO A 125 -9.13 29.78 25.50
CA PRO A 125 -8.29 28.74 24.94
C PRO A 125 -6.84 29.18 24.78
N THR A 126 -5.92 28.36 25.26
CA THR A 126 -4.48 28.60 25.15
C THR A 126 -3.98 28.48 23.70
N LEU A 127 -2.73 28.88 23.46
CA LEU A 127 -2.07 28.60 22.18
C LEU A 127 -1.93 27.09 21.93
N THR A 128 -1.62 26.31 22.98
CA THR A 128 -1.52 24.85 22.89
C THR A 128 -2.82 24.24 22.41
N CYS A 129 -3.96 24.65 22.96
CA CYS A 129 -5.29 24.21 22.53
C CYS A 129 -5.45 24.43 21.01
N LYS A 130 -5.22 25.65 20.54
CA LYS A 130 -5.36 26.03 19.13
C LYS A 130 -4.44 25.24 18.21
N LEU A 131 -3.19 25.01 18.62
CA LEU A 131 -2.21 24.25 17.83
C LEU A 131 -2.56 22.76 17.74
N VAL A 132 -3.10 22.16 18.79
CA VAL A 132 -3.56 20.77 18.76
C VAL A 132 -4.72 20.62 17.77
N TYR A 133 -5.72 21.52 17.81
CA TYR A 133 -6.82 21.48 16.83
C TYR A 133 -6.36 21.81 15.40
N ALA A 134 -5.32 22.64 15.23
CA ALA A 134 -4.76 22.93 13.91
C ALA A 134 -4.21 21.67 13.20
N VAL A 135 -3.84 20.61 13.93
CA VAL A 135 -3.47 19.30 13.35
C VAL A 135 -4.64 18.72 12.55
N TRP A 136 -5.87 18.86 13.05
CA TRP A 136 -7.11 18.46 12.39
C TRP A 136 -7.51 19.36 11.20
N VAL A 137 -6.76 20.43 10.95
CA VAL A 137 -6.88 21.23 9.72
C VAL A 137 -5.76 20.87 8.74
N ILE A 138 -4.52 20.85 9.22
CA ILE A 138 -3.33 20.67 8.39
C ILE A 138 -3.28 19.28 7.76
N LEU A 139 -3.50 18.21 8.53
CA LEU A 139 -3.37 16.85 8.01
C LEU A 139 -4.48 16.48 7.01
N PRO A 140 -5.77 16.85 7.22
CA PRO A 140 -6.78 16.75 6.19
C PRO A 140 -6.49 17.57 4.94
N ALA A 141 -5.94 18.79 5.07
CA ALA A 141 -5.54 19.59 3.91
C ALA A 141 -4.44 18.91 3.10
N ILE A 142 -3.42 18.35 3.76
CA ILE A 142 -2.37 17.56 3.10
C ILE A 142 -3.00 16.34 2.41
N MET A 143 -3.92 15.63 3.06
CA MET A 143 -4.59 14.48 2.48
C MET A 143 -5.45 14.86 1.27
N LEU A 144 -6.17 15.98 1.33
CA LEU A 144 -6.94 16.54 0.22
C LEU A 144 -6.04 16.79 -0.99
N LEU A 145 -4.94 17.52 -0.80
CA LEU A 145 -3.97 17.80 -1.85
C LEU A 145 -3.38 16.52 -2.44
N ARG A 146 -3.00 15.58 -1.59
CA ARG A 146 -2.48 14.27 -2.00
C ARG A 146 -3.48 13.49 -2.86
N CYS A 147 -4.75 13.48 -2.49
CA CYS A 147 -5.81 12.79 -3.23
C CYS A 147 -6.19 13.50 -4.54
N VAL A 148 -6.01 14.82 -4.65
CA VAL A 148 -6.27 15.58 -5.90
C VAL A 148 -5.13 15.38 -6.90
N GLN A 149 -3.88 15.48 -6.45
CA GLN A 149 -2.72 15.62 -7.34
C GLN A 149 -2.27 14.33 -8.02
N THR A 150 -2.67 13.13 -7.54
CA THR A 150 -2.02 11.88 -7.97
C THR A 150 -2.99 10.80 -8.49
N PRO A 151 -3.26 10.73 -9.80
CA PRO A 151 -3.71 9.50 -10.46
C PRO A 151 -2.50 8.69 -10.96
N PRO A 152 -2.26 7.43 -10.53
CA PRO A 152 -2.85 6.65 -9.41
C PRO A 152 -2.32 7.09 -8.02
N MET A 153 -3.06 6.79 -6.94
CA MET A 153 -2.68 7.19 -5.56
C MET A 153 -1.37 6.56 -5.12
N PHE A 154 -1.25 5.25 -5.36
CA PHE A 154 -0.04 4.49 -5.08
C PHE A 154 0.48 3.90 -6.39
N HIS A 155 1.79 3.94 -6.60
CA HIS A 155 2.36 3.21 -7.72
C HIS A 155 2.26 1.71 -7.44
N ALA A 156 1.91 0.92 -8.46
CA ALA A 156 2.00 -0.52 -8.36
C ALA A 156 3.43 -0.89 -7.95
N ARG A 157 3.59 -1.78 -6.96
CA ARG A 157 4.91 -2.34 -6.68
C ARG A 157 5.43 -2.98 -7.96
N PRO A 158 6.71 -2.79 -8.32
CA PRO A 158 7.28 -3.53 -9.43
C PRO A 158 7.07 -5.01 -9.16
N ARG A 159 6.50 -5.74 -10.13
CA ARG A 159 6.43 -7.20 -10.04
C ARG A 159 7.87 -7.69 -10.14
N THR A 160 8.33 -8.45 -9.16
CA THR A 160 9.59 -9.17 -9.32
C THR A 160 9.30 -10.44 -10.11
N LEU A 161 10.05 -10.64 -11.19
CA LEU A 161 10.07 -11.91 -11.93
C LEU A 161 11.34 -12.65 -11.51
N TRP A 162 11.23 -13.96 -11.39
CA TRP A 162 12.34 -14.81 -11.01
C TRP A 162 12.72 -15.71 -12.17
N LYS A 163 14.01 -15.92 -12.38
CA LYS A 163 14.53 -16.92 -13.30
C LYS A 163 15.61 -17.72 -12.60
N ILE A 164 15.65 -19.02 -12.83
CA ILE A 164 16.78 -19.86 -12.42
C ILE A 164 17.56 -20.22 -13.68
N ALA A 165 18.87 -20.10 -13.61
CA ALA A 165 19.77 -20.39 -14.72
C ALA A 165 21.04 -21.08 -14.22
N LEU A 166 21.70 -21.84 -15.11
CA LEU A 166 22.98 -22.47 -14.79
C LEU A 166 24.07 -21.40 -14.77
N LEU A 167 25.10 -21.63 -13.93
CA LEU A 167 26.24 -20.71 -13.80
C LEU A 167 26.85 -20.32 -15.16
N ASN A 168 27.07 -21.31 -16.04
CA ASN A 168 27.68 -21.09 -17.35
C ASN A 168 26.84 -20.19 -18.26
N ASP A 169 25.51 -20.34 -18.22
CA ASP A 169 24.60 -19.52 -19.03
C ASP A 169 24.68 -18.06 -18.58
N VAL A 170 24.65 -17.83 -17.27
CA VAL A 170 24.69 -16.48 -16.70
C VAL A 170 26.04 -15.81 -17.00
N GLN A 171 27.16 -16.52 -16.89
CA GLN A 171 28.47 -15.98 -17.25
C GLN A 171 28.53 -15.53 -18.72
N ALA A 172 27.93 -16.30 -19.63
CA ALA A 172 27.82 -15.93 -21.03
C ALA A 172 26.95 -14.67 -21.23
N TRP A 173 25.82 -14.59 -20.51
CA TRP A 173 24.92 -13.43 -20.55
C TRP A 173 25.56 -12.16 -19.97
N GLU A 174 26.32 -12.28 -18.89
CA GLU A 174 27.09 -11.17 -18.31
C GLU A 174 28.14 -10.66 -19.29
N THR A 175 28.84 -11.58 -19.99
CA THR A 175 29.86 -11.23 -20.99
C THR A 175 29.28 -10.43 -22.16
N CYS A 176 28.08 -10.79 -22.64
CA CYS A 176 27.42 -10.05 -23.72
C CYS A 176 26.53 -8.89 -23.24
N GLY A 177 26.33 -8.76 -21.92
CA GLY A 177 25.49 -7.75 -21.28
C GLY A 177 23.98 -7.94 -21.47
N LEU A 178 23.54 -9.09 -21.98
CA LEU A 178 22.14 -9.39 -22.34
C LEU A 178 21.71 -10.76 -21.81
N LEU A 179 20.50 -10.84 -21.23
CA LEU A 179 19.85 -12.10 -20.87
C LEU A 179 19.32 -12.75 -22.15
N LEU A 180 20.12 -13.63 -22.75
CA LEU A 180 19.82 -14.28 -24.03
C LEU A 180 18.78 -15.40 -23.92
N GLY A 181 18.59 -15.94 -22.72
CA GLY A 181 17.78 -17.13 -22.47
C GLY A 181 18.61 -18.41 -22.53
N SER A 182 18.13 -19.45 -21.86
CA SER A 182 18.72 -20.79 -21.88
C SER A 182 18.47 -21.48 -23.23
N SER A 183 19.07 -22.64 -23.44
CA SER A 183 18.77 -23.46 -24.62
C SER A 183 17.28 -23.81 -24.74
N LEU A 184 16.60 -24.03 -23.61
CA LEU A 184 15.15 -24.26 -23.56
C LEU A 184 14.37 -23.00 -23.98
N ASP A 185 14.72 -21.84 -23.42
CA ASP A 185 14.08 -20.57 -23.78
C ASP A 185 14.20 -20.26 -25.28
N LEU A 186 15.38 -20.52 -25.85
CA LEU A 186 15.64 -20.34 -27.26
C LEU A 186 14.84 -21.32 -28.14
N GLY A 187 14.67 -22.55 -27.67
CA GLY A 187 13.84 -23.56 -28.33
C GLY A 187 12.36 -23.21 -28.34
N ASP A 188 11.85 -22.68 -27.23
CA ASP A 188 10.44 -22.35 -27.04
C ASP A 188 10.08 -20.94 -27.54
N GLY A 189 11.08 -20.09 -27.78
CA GLY A 189 10.93 -18.77 -28.39
C GLY A 189 10.60 -17.63 -27.41
N PHE A 190 10.66 -17.90 -26.11
CA PHE A 190 10.40 -16.97 -25.01
C PHE A 190 11.25 -17.29 -23.78
N VAL A 191 11.45 -16.31 -22.91
CA VAL A 191 12.19 -16.53 -21.66
C VAL A 191 11.25 -17.06 -20.57
N HIS A 192 11.54 -18.24 -20.04
CA HIS A 192 10.87 -18.77 -18.85
C HIS A 192 11.32 -17.97 -17.63
N ALA A 193 10.33 -17.47 -16.90
CA ALA A 193 10.45 -16.90 -15.59
C ALA A 193 9.30 -17.42 -14.72
N SER A 194 9.25 -16.97 -13.47
CA SER A 194 8.17 -17.29 -12.56
C SER A 194 7.93 -16.16 -11.56
N ASP A 195 6.82 -16.21 -10.84
CA ASP A 195 6.69 -15.48 -9.58
C ASP A 195 7.34 -16.24 -8.42
N SER A 196 7.28 -15.66 -7.21
CA SER A 196 7.93 -16.22 -6.01
C SER A 196 7.36 -17.55 -5.54
N ARG A 197 6.13 -17.92 -5.96
CA ARG A 197 5.47 -19.16 -5.54
C ARG A 197 6.09 -20.38 -6.20
N MET A 198 6.58 -20.22 -7.43
CA MET A 198 6.99 -21.34 -8.28
C MET A 198 8.52 -21.57 -8.31
N ILE A 199 9.33 -20.65 -7.77
CA ILE A 199 10.80 -20.72 -7.85
C ILE A 199 11.38 -22.02 -7.27
N ARG A 200 10.79 -22.54 -6.19
CA ARG A 200 11.27 -23.75 -5.51
C ARG A 200 10.95 -25.00 -6.31
N GLU A 201 9.74 -25.06 -6.86
CA GLU A 201 9.31 -26.15 -7.73
C GLU A 201 10.14 -26.19 -9.01
N VAL A 202 10.42 -25.03 -9.62
CA VAL A 202 11.31 -24.93 -10.79
C VAL A 202 12.72 -25.43 -10.46
N ALA A 203 13.28 -25.03 -9.31
CA ALA A 203 14.60 -25.50 -8.88
C ALA A 203 14.62 -27.04 -8.73
N ASP A 204 13.63 -27.60 -8.04
CA ASP A 204 13.53 -29.03 -7.78
C ASP A 204 13.34 -29.83 -9.09
N MET A 205 12.52 -29.35 -10.02
CA MET A 205 12.22 -30.03 -11.28
C MET A 205 13.37 -30.00 -12.28
N PHE A 206 14.04 -28.86 -12.43
CA PHE A 206 14.96 -28.63 -13.57
C PHE A 206 16.42 -28.46 -13.16
N PHE A 207 16.69 -28.08 -11.92
CA PHE A 207 18.02 -27.66 -11.47
C PHE A 207 18.61 -28.52 -10.35
N SER A 208 17.86 -29.45 -9.76
CA SER A 208 18.32 -30.34 -8.68
C SER A 208 19.72 -30.91 -8.93
N GLY A 209 20.59 -30.78 -7.91
CA GLY A 209 21.99 -31.20 -7.96
C GLY A 209 22.92 -30.37 -8.86
N LYS A 210 22.44 -29.29 -9.49
CA LYS A 210 23.25 -28.42 -10.38
C LYS A 210 23.59 -27.10 -9.69
N GLU A 211 24.74 -26.54 -10.05
CA GLU A 211 25.10 -25.17 -9.69
C GLU A 211 24.22 -24.18 -10.47
N ALA A 212 23.31 -23.53 -9.75
CA ALA A 212 22.32 -22.65 -10.31
C ALA A 212 22.32 -21.28 -9.61
N LEU A 213 21.93 -20.26 -10.36
CA LEU A 213 21.81 -18.89 -9.91
C LEU A 213 20.34 -18.48 -9.98
N LEU A 214 19.90 -17.72 -8.97
CA LEU A 214 18.61 -17.07 -8.93
C LEU A 214 18.75 -15.65 -9.47
N LEU A 215 18.01 -15.35 -10.52
CA LEU A 215 17.97 -14.07 -11.20
C LEU A 215 16.66 -13.37 -10.83
N GLU A 216 16.80 -12.21 -10.20
CA GLU A 216 15.71 -11.31 -9.89
C GLU A 216 15.59 -10.24 -10.97
N ILE A 217 14.46 -10.17 -11.65
CA ILE A 217 14.18 -9.21 -12.72
C ILE A 217 13.09 -8.26 -12.24
N ASP A 218 13.44 -6.98 -12.14
CA ASP A 218 12.49 -5.92 -11.80
C ASP A 218 11.57 -5.64 -13.00
N ALA A 219 10.27 -5.94 -12.89
CA ALA A 219 9.32 -5.72 -13.99
C ALA A 219 9.23 -4.27 -14.45
N SER A 220 9.61 -3.29 -13.62
CA SER A 220 9.66 -1.88 -14.05
C SER A 220 10.74 -1.61 -15.11
N LYS A 221 11.71 -2.53 -15.23
CA LYS A 221 12.78 -2.48 -16.23
C LYS A 221 12.43 -3.24 -17.52
N LEU A 222 11.25 -3.86 -17.61
CA LEU A 222 10.75 -4.40 -18.87
C LEU A 222 10.53 -3.27 -19.90
N PRO A 223 10.54 -3.57 -21.21
CA PRO A 223 10.22 -2.60 -22.24
C PRO A 223 8.92 -1.83 -21.95
N LYS A 224 8.95 -0.51 -22.17
CA LYS A 224 7.79 0.34 -21.92
C LYS A 224 6.61 -0.12 -22.80
N GLY A 225 5.45 -0.32 -22.18
CA GLY A 225 4.26 -0.83 -22.88
C GLY A 225 4.12 -2.36 -22.85
N THR A 226 4.98 -3.07 -22.11
CA THR A 226 4.84 -4.52 -21.94
C THR A 226 3.48 -4.88 -21.35
N ARG A 227 2.71 -5.69 -22.08
CA ARG A 227 1.37 -6.14 -21.67
C ARG A 227 1.47 -7.35 -20.72
N TRP A 228 0.54 -7.46 -19.78
CA TRP A 228 0.43 -8.61 -18.90
C TRP A 228 -0.88 -9.31 -19.17
N ILE A 229 -0.79 -10.60 -19.45
CA ILE A 229 -1.89 -11.37 -20.02
C ILE A 229 -1.99 -12.66 -19.23
N LYS A 230 -3.15 -12.98 -18.68
CA LYS A 230 -3.35 -14.31 -18.11
C LYS A 230 -3.60 -15.29 -19.24
N SER A 231 -3.03 -16.49 -19.16
CA SER A 231 -3.25 -17.52 -20.17
C SER A 231 -4.75 -17.84 -20.34
N GLU A 232 -5.51 -17.81 -19.24
CA GLU A 232 -6.97 -18.03 -19.23
C GLU A 232 -7.77 -16.96 -19.98
N ASP A 233 -7.24 -15.73 -20.09
CA ASP A 233 -7.91 -14.61 -20.75
C ASP A 233 -7.70 -14.61 -22.27
N MET A 234 -6.92 -15.56 -22.80
CA MET A 234 -6.59 -15.69 -24.22
C MET A 234 -7.07 -17.03 -24.77
N ALA A 235 -7.74 -17.03 -25.92
CA ALA A 235 -8.00 -18.27 -26.63
C ALA A 235 -6.68 -18.89 -27.13
N ASP A 236 -6.58 -20.23 -27.13
CA ASP A 236 -5.36 -20.95 -27.57
C ASP A 236 -4.87 -20.53 -28.96
N ALA A 237 -5.80 -20.30 -29.89
CA ALA A 237 -5.49 -19.84 -31.24
C ALA A 237 -4.91 -18.42 -31.26
N GLU A 238 -5.39 -17.54 -30.39
CA GLU A 238 -4.94 -16.16 -30.26
C GLU A 238 -3.55 -16.09 -29.61
N MET A 239 -3.35 -16.87 -28.54
CA MET A 239 -2.04 -17.07 -27.92
C MET A 239 -1.03 -17.57 -28.95
N ALA A 240 -1.37 -18.66 -29.66
CA ALA A 240 -0.47 -19.22 -30.66
C ALA A 240 -0.22 -18.28 -31.84
N GLN A 241 -1.19 -17.41 -32.20
CA GLN A 241 -0.99 -16.37 -33.19
C GLN A 241 -0.04 -15.27 -32.70
N GLN A 242 -0.21 -14.77 -31.47
CA GLN A 242 0.68 -13.75 -30.88
C GLN A 242 2.10 -14.26 -30.66
N VAL A 243 2.25 -15.52 -30.22
CA VAL A 243 3.54 -16.20 -30.10
C VAL A 243 4.21 -16.33 -31.47
N ARG A 244 3.47 -16.73 -32.51
CA ARG A 244 4.00 -16.93 -33.86
C ARG A 244 4.41 -15.64 -34.56
N THR A 245 3.67 -14.55 -34.35
CA THR A 245 3.88 -13.34 -35.13
C THR A 245 4.89 -12.39 -34.48
N ARG A 246 5.17 -12.48 -33.15
CA ARG A 246 5.86 -11.42 -32.39
C ARG A 246 5.37 -10.01 -32.77
N ALA A 247 4.12 -9.91 -33.23
CA ALA A 247 3.65 -8.76 -33.97
C ALA A 247 3.28 -7.65 -32.98
N ASP A 248 4.18 -6.69 -32.91
CA ASP A 248 4.03 -5.31 -32.45
C ASP A 248 4.18 -5.00 -30.97
N ALA A 249 4.17 -5.97 -30.04
CA ALA A 249 4.29 -5.64 -28.62
C ALA A 249 5.02 -6.69 -27.77
N ASP A 250 5.76 -6.19 -26.79
CA ASP A 250 6.33 -6.99 -25.71
C ASP A 250 5.19 -7.42 -24.76
N PHE A 251 5.17 -8.68 -24.32
CA PHE A 251 4.18 -9.15 -23.35
C PHE A 251 4.70 -10.25 -22.43
N VAL A 252 4.05 -10.36 -21.28
CA VAL A 252 4.25 -11.43 -20.30
C VAL A 252 2.96 -12.24 -20.19
N CYS A 253 3.03 -13.51 -20.56
CA CYS A 253 1.96 -14.47 -20.30
C CYS A 253 2.09 -15.01 -18.88
N VAL A 254 1.01 -14.96 -18.11
CA VAL A 254 0.93 -15.39 -16.72
C VAL A 254 0.12 -16.68 -16.65
N LEU A 255 0.77 -17.76 -16.26
CA LEU A 255 0.12 -19.05 -16.09
C LEU A 255 -0.46 -19.17 -14.66
N PRO A 256 -1.48 -20.02 -14.45
CA PRO A 256 -2.17 -20.13 -13.15
C PRO A 256 -1.27 -20.61 -12.01
N ASP A 257 -0.28 -21.43 -12.34
CA ASP A 257 0.72 -22.01 -11.43
C ASP A 257 1.79 -21.00 -10.97
N GLY A 258 1.89 -19.83 -11.61
CA GLY A 258 2.91 -18.83 -11.33
C GLY A 258 4.11 -18.88 -12.28
N CYS A 259 4.08 -19.75 -13.30
CA CYS A 259 5.01 -19.66 -14.43
C CYS A 259 4.71 -18.41 -15.28
N LEU A 260 5.77 -17.81 -15.82
CA LEU A 260 5.71 -16.58 -16.60
C LEU A 260 6.49 -16.76 -17.90
N HIS A 261 5.86 -16.48 -19.04
CA HIS A 261 6.53 -16.52 -20.34
C HIS A 261 6.75 -15.10 -20.86
N LEU A 262 8.02 -14.70 -20.94
CA LEU A 262 8.42 -13.36 -21.39
C LEU A 262 8.64 -13.37 -22.90
N HIS A 263 7.68 -12.82 -23.64
CA HIS A 263 7.76 -12.62 -25.08
C HIS A 263 8.25 -11.20 -25.37
N LEU A 264 9.57 -11.04 -25.38
CA LEU A 264 10.24 -9.76 -25.60
C LEU A 264 10.90 -9.73 -26.98
N ARG A 265 10.81 -8.59 -27.67
CA ARG A 265 11.44 -8.40 -29.00
C ARG A 265 12.95 -8.29 -28.91
N ALA A 266 13.45 -7.72 -27.82
CA ALA A 266 14.87 -7.60 -27.53
C ALA A 266 15.18 -8.29 -26.19
N PRO A 267 16.33 -8.98 -26.07
CA PRO A 267 16.83 -9.48 -24.80
C PRO A 267 16.91 -8.38 -23.74
N LEU A 268 16.61 -8.73 -22.48
CA LEU A 268 16.76 -7.78 -21.37
C LEU A 268 18.25 -7.53 -21.11
N PRO A 269 18.67 -6.30 -20.83
CA PRO A 269 20.05 -6.05 -20.45
C PRO A 269 20.32 -6.63 -19.06
N MET A 270 21.50 -7.22 -18.84
CA MET A 270 21.85 -7.84 -17.56
C MET A 270 21.85 -6.84 -16.38
N ARG A 271 21.99 -5.52 -16.65
CA ARG A 271 21.78 -4.44 -15.65
C ARG A 271 20.36 -4.40 -15.06
N ALA A 272 19.39 -5.06 -15.70
CA ALA A 272 18.04 -5.20 -15.20
C ALA A 272 17.87 -6.36 -14.21
N VAL A 273 18.90 -7.19 -14.07
CA VAL A 273 18.89 -8.44 -13.31
C VAL A 273 19.78 -8.32 -12.08
N THR A 274 19.28 -8.76 -10.93
CA THR A 274 20.08 -8.99 -9.73
C THR A 274 20.31 -10.49 -9.59
N ILE A 275 21.57 -10.90 -9.42
CA ILE A 275 21.96 -12.31 -9.41
C ILE A 275 22.30 -12.73 -7.99
N THR A 276 21.79 -13.87 -7.56
CA THR A 276 22.13 -14.49 -6.27
C THR A 276 22.48 -15.96 -6.47
N THR A 277 23.58 -16.41 -5.87
CA THR A 277 23.95 -17.83 -5.88
C THR A 277 23.00 -18.63 -5.01
N LEU A 278 22.45 -19.72 -5.56
CA LEU A 278 21.68 -20.67 -4.77
C LEU A 278 22.65 -21.66 -4.12
N GLY A 279 22.68 -21.68 -2.79
CA GLY A 279 23.43 -22.70 -2.05
C GLY A 279 22.83 -24.08 -2.31
N LEU A 280 23.64 -25.14 -2.23
CA LEU A 280 23.18 -26.52 -2.40
C LEU A 280 23.40 -27.29 -1.09
N GLN A 281 22.36 -27.93 -0.59
CA GLN A 281 22.44 -28.84 0.56
C GLN A 281 21.60 -30.08 0.27
N ASP A 282 22.23 -31.25 0.37
CA ASP A 282 21.59 -32.56 0.10
C ASP A 282 20.88 -32.63 -1.27
N GLY A 283 21.49 -31.99 -2.28
CA GLY A 283 20.96 -31.94 -3.65
C GLY A 283 19.84 -30.91 -3.87
N LYS A 284 19.39 -30.21 -2.83
CA LYS A 284 18.35 -29.17 -2.89
C LYS A 284 18.93 -27.76 -2.76
N HIS A 285 18.32 -26.82 -3.45
CA HIS A 285 18.72 -25.41 -3.39
C HIS A 285 18.20 -24.72 -2.12
N ILE A 286 19.08 -23.98 -1.46
CA ILE A 286 18.75 -23.08 -0.37
C ILE A 286 18.49 -21.69 -0.94
N PHE A 287 17.30 -21.17 -0.68
CA PHE A 287 16.87 -19.85 -1.14
C PHE A 287 17.18 -18.76 -0.11
N PRO A 288 17.55 -17.55 -0.55
CA PRO A 288 17.72 -16.38 0.31
C PRO A 288 16.44 -16.02 1.08
N SER A 289 16.61 -15.39 2.24
CA SER A 289 15.52 -14.81 3.02
C SER A 289 14.80 -13.72 2.21
N GLY A 290 13.48 -13.84 2.05
CA GLY A 290 12.66 -12.85 1.32
C GLY A 290 12.21 -13.30 -0.08
N CYS A 291 12.66 -14.46 -0.57
CA CYS A 291 12.08 -15.14 -1.72
C CYS A 291 10.79 -15.88 -1.29
N HIS A 292 9.71 -15.13 -1.09
CA HIS A 292 8.36 -15.61 -0.71
C HIS A 292 7.28 -14.87 -1.50
#